data_AF-A0A6G1Z246-F1
#
_entry.id   AF-A0A6G1Z246-F1
#
_cell.length_a   1.000
_cell.length_b   1.000
_cell.length_c   1.000
_cell.angle_alpha   90.00
_cell.angle_beta   90.00
_cell.angle_gamma   90.00
#
_symmetry.space_group_name_H-M   'P 1'
#
loop_
_entity.id
_entity.type
_entity.pdbx_description
1 polymer ?
#
loop_
_entity_poly.entity_id
_entity_poly.type
_entity_poly.pdbx_seq_one_letter_code
_entity_poly.pdbx_strand_id
1 'polypeptide(L)'
;MSRTSLSREPWLWVFVGVWAVFVSVLHFGGLAYGIYTKIWWWDLLTHSLSGFGVAGVLFLVFPQTFNGSRAPVVVAGVILAIGAGFEVYEYLFKDFWYGWSAAYYFEDTVTDLVVDVLGALAFVVLVDGVVRFTTDPSRLTESQPSGNPANLRSDGGDASTSPDAATPSDDDTLSTQSQR
;
A
#
# COMPACT_ATOMS: atom_id res chain seq x y z
N MET A 1 7.67 3.74 8.06
CA MET A 1 6.67 4.61 8.75
C MET A 1 5.64 3.74 9.45
N SER A 2 5.05 4.13 10.60
CA SER A 2 3.96 3.34 11.23
C SER A 2 2.59 3.69 10.63
N ARG A 3 1.59 2.78 10.72
CA ARG A 3 0.21 3.07 10.26
C ARG A 3 -0.42 4.26 11.00
N THR A 4 -0.17 4.38 12.30
CA THR A 4 -0.67 5.52 13.11
C THR A 4 0.00 6.85 12.75
N SER A 5 1.27 6.84 12.35
CA SER A 5 1.91 8.07 11.83
C SER A 5 1.35 8.43 10.45
N LEU A 6 1.16 7.44 9.57
CA LEU A 6 0.60 7.64 8.24
C LEU A 6 -0.82 8.21 8.28
N SER A 7 -1.68 7.72 9.18
CA SER A 7 -3.06 8.20 9.32
C SER A 7 -3.16 9.65 9.84
N ARG A 8 -2.07 10.21 10.35
CA ARG A 8 -1.99 11.61 10.82
C ARG A 8 -1.42 12.55 9.77
N GLU A 9 -0.94 12.02 8.64
CA GLU A 9 -0.38 12.85 7.58
C GLU A 9 -1.48 13.66 6.89
N PRO A 10 -1.34 14.99 6.76
CA PRO A 10 -2.41 15.86 6.26
C PRO A 10 -2.79 15.57 4.82
N TRP A 11 -1.84 15.13 3.99
CA TRP A 11 -2.10 14.80 2.59
C TRP A 11 -3.06 13.61 2.45
N LEU A 12 -3.05 12.66 3.39
CA LEU A 12 -3.93 11.50 3.35
C LEU A 12 -5.37 11.89 3.70
N TRP A 13 -5.56 12.80 4.65
CA TRP A 13 -6.86 13.39 4.94
C TRP A 13 -7.42 14.15 3.73
N VAL A 14 -6.59 14.93 3.05
CA VAL A 14 -6.99 15.62 1.81
C VAL A 14 -7.36 14.61 0.73
N PHE A 15 -6.56 13.56 0.54
CA PHE A 15 -6.83 12.50 -0.43
C PHE A 15 -8.18 11.82 -0.16
N VAL A 16 -8.42 11.36 1.07
CA VAL A 16 -9.69 10.69 1.44
C VAL A 16 -10.87 11.66 1.35
N GLY A 17 -10.70 12.93 1.73
CA GLY A 17 -11.74 13.94 1.59
C GLY A 17 -12.12 14.21 0.14
N VAL A 18 -11.13 14.39 -0.74
CA VAL A 18 -11.36 14.54 -2.19
C VAL A 18 -12.01 13.30 -2.78
N TRP A 19 -11.57 12.11 -2.35
CA TRP A 19 -12.16 10.84 -2.77
C TRP A 19 -13.64 10.74 -2.38
N ALA A 20 -13.98 11.09 -1.13
CA ALA A 20 -15.37 11.08 -0.66
C ALA A 20 -16.26 12.03 -1.48
N VAL A 21 -15.77 13.23 -1.79
CA VAL A 21 -16.47 14.17 -2.67
C VAL A 21 -16.64 13.60 -4.07
N PHE A 22 -15.58 13.03 -4.65
CA PHE A 22 -15.62 12.43 -5.98
C PHE A 22 -16.66 11.31 -6.08
N VAL A 23 -16.64 10.38 -5.13
CA VAL A 23 -17.61 9.27 -5.08
C VAL A 23 -19.04 9.78 -4.88
N SER A 24 -19.22 10.78 -4.01
CA SER A 24 -20.54 11.41 -3.83
C SER A 24 -21.06 12.02 -5.13
N VAL A 25 -20.21 12.71 -5.89
CA VAL A 25 -20.58 13.29 -7.19
C VAL A 25 -20.93 12.19 -8.20
N LEU A 26 -20.20 11.07 -8.22
CA LEU A 26 -20.54 9.93 -9.09
C LEU A 26 -21.90 9.32 -8.72
N HIS A 27 -22.14 9.07 -7.44
CA HIS A 27 -23.39 8.46 -6.98
C HIS A 27 -24.60 9.38 -7.22
N PHE A 28 -24.59 10.59 -6.66
CA PHE A 28 -25.72 11.52 -6.82
C PHE A 28 -25.88 12.03 -8.26
N GLY A 29 -24.77 12.21 -8.99
CA GLY A 29 -24.82 12.50 -10.42
C GLY A 29 -25.43 11.34 -11.21
N GLY A 30 -25.06 10.10 -10.87
CA GLY A 30 -25.64 8.90 -11.45
C GLY A 30 -27.16 8.85 -11.30
N LEU A 31 -27.67 9.20 -10.13
CA LEU A 31 -29.11 9.30 -9.88
C LEU A 31 -29.74 10.45 -10.68
N ALA A 32 -29.19 11.65 -10.59
CA ALA A 32 -29.74 12.84 -11.23
C ALA A 32 -29.83 12.73 -12.76
N TYR A 33 -28.90 12.01 -13.40
CA TYR A 33 -28.87 11.81 -14.85
C TYR A 33 -29.40 10.44 -15.31
N GLY A 34 -29.88 9.62 -14.37
CA GLY A 34 -30.37 8.26 -14.65
C GLY A 34 -29.32 7.37 -15.32
N ILE A 35 -28.09 7.39 -14.81
CA ILE A 35 -26.96 6.60 -15.34
C ILE A 35 -27.07 5.13 -14.90
N TYR A 36 -27.56 4.89 -13.68
CA TYR A 36 -27.78 3.54 -13.12
C TYR A 36 -28.63 2.65 -14.04
N THR A 37 -29.57 3.22 -14.78
CA THR A 37 -30.43 2.47 -15.73
C THR A 37 -29.83 2.33 -17.13
N LYS A 38 -28.72 3.02 -17.43
CA LYS A 38 -28.10 3.08 -18.77
C LYS A 38 -26.77 2.35 -18.85
N ILE A 39 -26.01 2.34 -17.74
CA ILE A 39 -24.66 1.78 -17.68
C ILE A 39 -24.63 0.75 -16.55
N TRP A 40 -24.68 -0.53 -16.93
CA TRP A 40 -24.84 -1.64 -15.97
C TRP A 40 -23.70 -1.78 -14.95
N TRP A 41 -22.47 -1.37 -15.29
CA TRP A 41 -21.33 -1.44 -14.36
C TRP A 41 -21.18 -0.20 -13.48
N TRP A 42 -21.99 0.84 -13.71
CA TRP A 42 -21.89 2.11 -12.98
C TRP A 42 -22.09 1.91 -11.49
N ASP A 43 -23.07 1.09 -11.15
CA ASP A 43 -23.45 0.76 -9.80
C ASP A 43 -22.31 0.05 -9.04
N LEU A 44 -21.79 -1.04 -9.63
CA LEU A 44 -20.62 -1.77 -9.15
C LEU A 44 -19.40 -0.85 -8.98
N LEU A 45 -19.18 0.10 -9.89
CA LEU A 45 -18.10 1.08 -9.75
C LEU A 45 -18.35 1.96 -8.52
N THR A 46 -19.55 2.52 -8.36
CA THR A 46 -19.86 3.41 -7.24
C THR A 46 -19.76 2.72 -5.90
N HIS A 47 -20.20 1.46 -5.77
CA HIS A 47 -20.02 0.67 -4.56
C HIS A 47 -18.54 0.36 -4.31
N SER A 48 -17.81 -0.15 -5.31
CA SER A 48 -16.39 -0.45 -5.15
C SER A 48 -15.57 0.78 -4.70
N LEU A 49 -15.81 1.95 -5.30
CA LEU A 49 -15.14 3.19 -4.89
C LEU A 49 -15.61 3.69 -3.51
N SER A 50 -16.87 3.46 -3.15
CA SER A 50 -17.42 3.77 -1.82
C SER A 50 -16.77 2.91 -0.75
N GLY A 51 -16.72 1.59 -0.91
CA GLY A 51 -16.04 0.67 0.00
C GLY A 51 -14.57 1.04 0.21
N PHE A 52 -13.86 1.41 -0.85
CA PHE A 52 -12.49 1.95 -0.76
C PHE A 52 -12.42 3.23 0.07
N GLY A 53 -13.32 4.19 -0.19
CA GLY A 53 -13.37 5.47 0.51
C GLY A 53 -13.71 5.33 1.99
N VAL A 54 -14.72 4.51 2.33
CA VAL A 54 -15.14 4.23 3.70
C VAL A 54 -14.03 3.51 4.47
N ALA A 55 -13.31 2.58 3.85
CA ALA A 55 -12.11 1.98 4.45
C ALA A 55 -11.01 3.04 4.70
N GLY A 56 -10.87 4.03 3.81
CA GLY A 56 -10.00 5.18 4.00
C GLY A 56 -10.37 6.01 5.23
N VAL A 57 -11.65 6.34 5.40
CA VAL A 57 -12.15 7.02 6.61
C VAL A 57 -11.90 6.17 7.86
N LEU A 58 -12.20 4.87 7.80
CA LEU A 58 -11.96 3.93 8.89
C LEU A 58 -10.48 3.90 9.28
N PHE A 59 -9.56 3.94 8.32
CA PHE A 59 -8.12 3.98 8.57
C PHE A 59 -7.68 5.28 9.24
N LEU A 60 -8.22 6.42 8.80
CA LEU A 60 -7.88 7.72 9.38
C LEU A 60 -8.31 7.82 10.85
N VAL A 61 -9.50 7.32 11.17
CA VAL A 61 -10.07 7.41 12.52
C VAL A 61 -9.59 6.28 13.43
N PHE A 62 -9.46 5.07 12.90
CA PHE A 62 -9.10 3.84 13.64
C PHE A 62 -7.96 3.07 12.95
N PRO A 63 -6.75 3.65 12.84
CA PRO A 63 -5.62 3.03 12.13
C PRO A 63 -5.20 1.69 12.74
N GLN A 64 -5.49 1.45 14.02
CA GLN A 64 -5.22 0.20 14.70
C GLN A 64 -6.02 -0.98 14.15
N THR A 65 -7.18 -0.75 13.55
CA THR A 65 -8.00 -1.77 12.88
C THR A 65 -7.25 -2.42 11.72
N PHE A 66 -6.26 -1.71 11.15
CA PHE A 66 -5.44 -2.16 10.03
C PHE A 66 -4.16 -2.89 10.47
N ASN A 67 -4.02 -3.26 11.74
CA ASN A 67 -2.85 -3.96 12.25
C ASN A 67 -3.08 -5.47 12.42
N GLY A 68 -2.04 -6.25 12.11
CA GLY A 68 -2.02 -7.70 12.33
C GLY A 68 -2.71 -8.50 11.22
N SER A 69 -2.63 -9.83 11.33
CA SER A 69 -3.12 -10.76 10.30
C SER A 69 -4.64 -10.78 10.15
N ARG A 70 -5.39 -10.33 11.16
CA ARG A 70 -6.86 -10.30 11.16
C ARG A 70 -7.44 -9.01 10.56
N ALA A 71 -6.61 -8.00 10.32
CA ALA A 71 -7.06 -6.69 9.82
C ALA A 71 -7.96 -6.80 8.57
N PRO A 72 -7.63 -7.57 7.52
CA PRO A 72 -8.48 -7.66 6.34
C PRO A 72 -9.90 -8.16 6.66
N VAL A 73 -10.03 -9.14 7.56
CA VAL A 73 -11.33 -9.71 7.95
C VAL A 73 -12.14 -8.72 8.79
N VAL A 74 -11.48 -8.01 9.71
CA VAL A 74 -12.15 -7.00 10.55
C VAL A 74 -12.63 -5.83 9.69
N VAL A 75 -11.77 -5.32 8.79
CA VAL A 75 -12.13 -4.25 7.85
C VAL A 75 -13.28 -4.71 6.96
N ALA A 76 -13.20 -5.90 6.37
CA ALA A 76 -14.29 -6.46 5.56
C ALA A 76 -15.60 -6.53 6.33
N GLY A 77 -15.60 -6.99 7.59
CA GLY A 77 -16.80 -7.06 8.41
C GLY A 77 -17.41 -5.70 8.76
N VAL A 78 -16.57 -4.69 9.04
CA VAL A 78 -17.05 -3.31 9.28
C VAL A 78 -17.66 -2.72 8.02
N ILE A 79 -17.01 -2.90 6.88
CA ILE A 79 -17.48 -2.35 5.60
C ILE A 79 -18.75 -3.06 5.14
N LEU A 80 -18.83 -4.38 5.29
CA LEU A 80 -20.06 -5.14 5.05
C LEU A 80 -21.23 -4.61 5.89
N ALA A 81 -21.00 -4.30 7.17
CA ALA A 81 -22.05 -3.77 8.04
C ALA A 81 -22.50 -2.35 7.64
N ILE A 82 -21.57 -1.50 7.20
CA ILE A 82 -21.89 -0.15 6.71
C ILE A 82 -22.62 -0.24 5.36
N GLY A 83 -22.13 -1.06 4.43
CA GLY A 83 -22.76 -1.33 3.13
C GLY A 83 -24.18 -1.86 3.33
N ALA A 84 -24.40 -2.83 4.22
CA ALA A 84 -25.74 -3.33 4.51
C ALA A 84 -26.68 -2.26 5.08
N GLY A 85 -26.14 -1.30 5.85
CA GLY A 85 -26.91 -0.13 6.28
C GLY A 85 -27.30 0.79 5.12
N PHE A 86 -26.42 0.93 4.12
CA PHE A 86 -26.69 1.68 2.90
C PHE A 86 -27.75 0.99 2.04
N GLU A 87 -27.68 -0.33 1.87
CA GLU A 87 -28.71 -1.13 1.20
C GLU A 87 -30.09 -0.95 1.85
N VAL A 88 -30.15 -0.96 3.18
CA VAL A 88 -31.40 -0.68 3.90
C VAL A 88 -31.89 0.75 3.63
N TYR A 89 -30.98 1.72 3.55
CA TYR A 89 -31.32 3.08 3.13
C TYR A 89 -31.92 3.06 1.72
N GLU A 90 -31.28 2.44 0.74
CA GLU A 90 -31.80 2.35 -0.63
C GLU A 90 -33.16 1.66 -0.70
N TYR A 91 -33.35 0.56 0.04
CA TYR A 91 -34.64 -0.12 0.11
C TYR A 91 -35.76 0.80 0.63
N LEU A 92 -35.47 1.64 1.63
CA LEU A 92 -36.45 2.57 2.20
C LEU A 92 -36.76 3.73 1.26
N PHE A 93 -35.80 4.16 0.44
CA PHE A 93 -35.95 5.28 -0.50
C PHE A 93 -36.15 4.75 -1.92
N LYS A 94 -37.39 4.86 -2.43
CA LYS A 94 -37.81 4.25 -3.71
C LYS A 94 -37.09 4.76 -4.97
N ASP A 95 -36.22 5.75 -4.87
CA ASP A 95 -35.51 6.30 -6.04
C ASP A 95 -34.52 5.29 -6.67
N PHE A 96 -34.16 4.21 -5.95
CA PHE A 96 -33.15 3.24 -6.35
C PHE A 96 -33.72 1.95 -6.98
N TRP A 97 -34.80 1.38 -6.41
CA TRP A 97 -35.32 0.06 -6.80
C TRP A 97 -36.70 0.06 -7.47
N TYR A 98 -37.29 1.23 -7.73
CA TYR A 98 -38.68 1.32 -8.21
C TYR A 98 -38.87 0.58 -9.56
N GLY A 99 -39.64 -0.52 -9.51
CA GLY A 99 -39.96 -1.35 -10.67
C GLY A 99 -39.16 -2.65 -10.78
N TRP A 100 -38.23 -2.91 -9.86
CA TRP A 100 -37.50 -4.17 -9.81
C TRP A 100 -38.28 -5.26 -9.07
N SER A 101 -38.00 -6.52 -9.43
CA SER A 101 -38.45 -7.65 -8.64
C SER A 101 -37.63 -7.76 -7.35
N ALA A 102 -38.22 -8.27 -6.27
CA ALA A 102 -37.50 -8.48 -5.01
C ALA A 102 -36.28 -9.42 -5.16
N ALA A 103 -36.36 -10.38 -6.09
CA ALA A 103 -35.24 -11.28 -6.39
C ALA A 103 -34.08 -10.54 -7.06
N TYR A 104 -34.38 -9.69 -8.04
CA TYR A 104 -33.36 -8.88 -8.71
C TYR A 104 -32.67 -7.93 -7.72
N TYR A 105 -33.46 -7.21 -6.91
CA TYR A 105 -32.92 -6.33 -5.88
C TYR A 105 -32.02 -7.08 -4.89
N PHE A 106 -32.41 -8.29 -4.47
CA PHE A 106 -31.58 -9.10 -3.59
C PHE A 106 -30.24 -9.52 -4.23
N GLU A 107 -30.24 -9.88 -5.52
CA GLU A 107 -29.02 -10.22 -6.25
C GLU A 107 -28.08 -9.01 -6.39
N ASP A 108 -28.64 -7.83 -6.63
CA ASP A 108 -27.95 -6.54 -6.71
C ASP A 108 -27.27 -6.23 -5.36
N THR A 109 -28.07 -6.16 -4.29
CA THR A 109 -27.60 -5.95 -2.91
C THR A 109 -26.46 -6.89 -2.52
N VAL A 110 -26.55 -8.19 -2.84
CA VAL A 110 -25.47 -9.14 -2.53
C VAL A 110 -24.19 -8.81 -3.32
N THR A 111 -24.34 -8.41 -4.58
CA THR A 111 -23.23 -7.99 -5.44
C THR A 111 -22.57 -6.73 -4.89
N ASP A 112 -23.36 -5.76 -4.46
CA ASP A 112 -22.93 -4.47 -3.93
C ASP A 112 -22.11 -4.61 -2.66
N LEU A 113 -22.61 -5.42 -1.72
CA LEU A 113 -21.88 -5.76 -0.50
C LEU A 113 -20.54 -6.46 -0.80
N VAL A 114 -20.47 -7.29 -1.84
CA VAL A 114 -19.23 -7.94 -2.24
C VAL A 114 -18.25 -6.91 -2.81
N VAL A 115 -18.68 -6.04 -3.72
CA VAL A 115 -17.78 -5.07 -4.36
C VAL A 115 -17.36 -3.95 -3.40
N ASP A 116 -18.18 -3.59 -2.41
CA ASP A 116 -17.82 -2.73 -1.28
C ASP A 116 -16.64 -3.32 -0.51
N VAL A 117 -16.75 -4.60 -0.14
CA VAL A 117 -15.67 -5.31 0.56
C VAL A 117 -14.41 -5.38 -0.30
N LEU A 118 -14.53 -5.67 -1.60
CA LEU A 118 -13.37 -5.69 -2.51
C LEU A 118 -12.68 -4.32 -2.59
N GLY A 119 -13.45 -3.24 -2.67
CA GLY A 119 -12.94 -1.87 -2.63
C GLY A 119 -12.17 -1.58 -1.34
N ALA A 120 -12.74 -1.98 -0.20
CA ALA A 120 -12.07 -1.84 1.09
C ALA A 120 -10.77 -2.65 1.20
N LEU A 121 -10.75 -3.88 0.69
CA LEU A 121 -9.54 -4.70 0.66
C LEU A 121 -8.46 -4.11 -0.26
N ALA A 122 -8.85 -3.47 -1.37
CA ALA A 122 -7.91 -2.72 -2.20
C ALA A 122 -7.27 -1.55 -1.42
N PHE A 123 -8.03 -0.87 -0.56
CA PHE A 123 -7.48 0.15 0.33
C PHE A 123 -6.50 -0.44 1.37
N VAL A 124 -6.81 -1.62 1.94
CA VAL A 124 -5.87 -2.33 2.84
C VAL A 124 -4.54 -2.62 2.14
N VAL A 125 -4.60 -3.13 0.91
CA VAL A 125 -3.40 -3.42 0.09
C VAL A 125 -2.61 -2.14 -0.21
N LEU A 126 -3.29 -1.03 -0.52
CA LEU A 126 -2.67 0.28 -0.74
C LEU A 126 -1.88 0.73 0.50
N VAL A 127 -2.50 0.73 1.68
CA VAL A 127 -1.87 1.13 2.94
C VAL A 127 -0.65 0.25 3.24
N ASP A 128 -0.79 -1.07 3.08
CA ASP A 128 0.30 -2.02 3.28
C ASP A 128 1.46 -1.75 2.32
N GLY A 129 1.16 -1.44 1.05
CA GLY A 129 2.16 -1.02 0.07
C GLY A 129 2.90 0.23 0.52
N VAL A 130 2.19 1.33 0.81
CA VAL A 130 2.77 2.61 1.24
C VAL A 130 3.65 2.45 2.49
N VAL A 131 3.19 1.69 3.49
CA VAL A 131 3.95 1.43 4.71
C VAL A 131 5.24 0.65 4.42
N ARG A 132 5.19 -0.36 3.53
CA ARG A 132 6.37 -1.13 3.13
C ARG A 132 7.38 -0.28 2.37
N PHE A 133 6.92 0.51 1.38
CA PHE A 133 7.79 1.39 0.60
C PHE A 133 8.48 2.46 1.46
N THR A 134 7.80 3.01 2.46
CA THR A 134 8.38 4.02 3.38
C THR A 134 9.28 3.43 4.46
N THR A 135 9.42 2.10 4.54
CA THR A 135 10.24 1.42 5.56
C THR A 135 11.51 0.80 4.96
N ASP A 136 11.54 0.55 3.64
CA ASP A 136 12.70 -0.04 2.93
C ASP A 136 13.30 0.94 1.90
N PRO A 137 14.14 1.89 2.33
CA PRO A 137 14.81 2.84 1.43
C PRO A 137 15.89 2.20 0.54
N SER A 138 16.34 0.97 0.84
CA SER A 138 17.35 0.23 0.07
C SER A 138 16.92 -0.02 -1.38
N ARG A 139 15.61 -0.14 -1.64
CA ARG A 139 15.06 -0.32 -3.00
C ARG A 139 15.15 0.91 -3.90
N LEU A 140 15.40 2.09 -3.34
CA LEU A 140 15.52 3.34 -4.11
C LEU A 140 16.94 3.57 -4.64
N THR A 141 17.94 2.86 -4.10
CA THR A 141 19.37 3.09 -4.41
C THR A 141 19.91 2.11 -5.46
N GLU A 142 19.23 0.99 -5.72
CA GLU A 142 19.69 -0.07 -6.64
C GLU A 142 19.30 0.16 -8.11
N SER A 143 19.22 1.42 -8.55
CA SER A 143 19.13 1.81 -9.96
C SER A 143 20.32 2.66 -10.43
N GLN A 144 21.38 2.79 -9.60
CA GLN A 144 22.68 3.28 -10.07
C GLN A 144 23.55 2.07 -10.45
N PRO A 145 23.95 1.91 -11.73
CA PRO A 145 24.94 0.91 -12.08
C PRO A 145 26.21 1.27 -11.33
N SER A 146 26.71 0.36 -10.50
CA SER A 146 28.01 0.46 -9.87
C SER A 146 29.11 0.34 -10.94
N GLY A 147 29.30 1.39 -11.73
CA GLY A 147 30.48 1.58 -12.54
C GLY A 147 31.63 1.92 -11.61
N ASN A 148 32.47 0.94 -11.32
CA ASN A 148 33.73 1.12 -10.62
C ASN A 148 34.82 1.48 -11.65
N PRO A 149 35.28 2.73 -11.81
CA PRO A 149 36.41 3.04 -12.66
C PRO A 149 37.70 2.95 -11.83
N ALA A 150 37.92 1.83 -11.15
CA ALA A 150 39.17 1.57 -10.46
C ALA A 150 39.66 0.19 -10.87
N ASN A 151 40.16 0.09 -12.11
CA ASN A 151 41.13 -0.89 -12.58
C ASN A 151 41.44 -0.65 -14.06
N LEU A 152 42.16 0.43 -14.37
CA LEU A 152 42.96 0.54 -15.58
C LEU A 152 44.40 0.83 -15.15
N ARG A 153 45.12 -0.23 -14.78
CA ARG A 153 46.58 -0.21 -14.66
C ARG A 153 47.11 -1.15 -15.74
N SER A 154 47.42 -0.57 -16.89
CA SER A 154 48.10 -1.24 -18.00
C SER A 154 49.57 -1.37 -17.64
N ASP A 155 50.04 -2.60 -17.81
CA ASP A 155 51.39 -3.10 -17.70
C ASP A 155 52.26 -2.71 -18.92
N GLY A 156 53.59 -2.74 -18.73
CA GLY A 156 54.52 -2.97 -19.83
C GLY A 156 55.78 -2.11 -19.86
N GLY A 157 56.89 -2.68 -19.37
CA GLY A 157 58.26 -2.44 -19.89
C GLY A 157 59.07 -1.34 -19.22
N ASP A 158 60.05 -1.69 -18.38
CA ASP A 158 61.42 -1.88 -18.87
C ASP A 158 62.36 -2.31 -17.74
N ALA A 159 63.21 -3.28 -18.08
CA ALA A 159 64.24 -3.84 -17.24
C ALA A 159 65.55 -3.05 -17.39
N SER A 160 66.20 -2.72 -16.28
CA SER A 160 67.65 -2.50 -16.25
C SER A 160 68.25 -2.61 -14.83
N THR A 161 69.02 -3.68 -14.66
CA THR A 161 70.36 -3.75 -14.03
C THR A 161 70.58 -3.48 -12.52
N SER A 162 70.83 -4.59 -11.82
CA SER A 162 72.07 -4.95 -11.11
C SER A 162 72.36 -4.51 -9.66
N PRO A 163 73.18 -5.31 -8.92
CA PRO A 163 73.01 -5.62 -7.51
C PRO A 163 74.17 -5.15 -6.62
N ASP A 164 73.93 -5.07 -5.31
CA ASP A 164 74.91 -5.09 -4.20
C ASP A 164 74.10 -5.13 -2.88
N ALA A 165 74.47 -5.72 -1.75
CA ALA A 165 75.35 -6.79 -1.30
C ALA A 165 75.11 -6.90 0.23
N ALA A 166 75.38 -8.08 0.81
CA ALA A 166 75.65 -8.34 2.24
C ALA A 166 74.47 -8.45 3.26
N THR A 167 74.17 -9.70 3.61
CA THR A 167 73.81 -10.24 4.95
C THR A 167 74.99 -10.13 5.94
N PRO A 168 74.92 -10.58 7.24
CA PRO A 168 73.78 -10.92 8.11
C PRO A 168 73.93 -10.37 9.56
N SER A 169 72.94 -10.58 10.43
CA SER A 169 73.19 -10.96 11.84
C SER A 169 71.93 -11.52 12.50
N ASP A 170 72.08 -12.76 12.97
CA ASP A 170 71.20 -13.48 13.88
C ASP A 170 71.34 -12.94 15.31
N ASP A 171 70.25 -12.95 16.09
CA ASP A 171 70.16 -13.52 17.45
C ASP A 171 68.73 -13.26 17.98
N ASP A 172 67.82 -14.23 18.03
CA ASP A 172 67.66 -15.37 18.95
C ASP A 172 67.07 -15.04 20.33
N THR A 173 66.03 -15.82 20.69
CA THR A 173 65.57 -16.18 22.05
C THR A 173 64.86 -15.13 22.93
N LEU A 174 63.91 -15.43 23.82
CA LEU A 174 62.91 -16.49 24.08
C LEU A 174 62.24 -16.11 25.42
N SER A 175 60.92 -16.32 25.58
CA SER A 175 60.20 -16.52 26.87
C SER A 175 60.24 -15.40 27.94
N THR A 176 59.19 -15.09 28.71
CA THR A 176 58.55 -15.98 29.70
C THR A 176 57.37 -15.26 30.42
N GLN A 177 56.31 -16.02 30.74
CA GLN A 177 55.35 -15.94 31.87
C GLN A 177 54.48 -14.67 32.09
N SER A 178 53.14 -14.75 32.16
CA SER A 178 52.23 -15.52 33.04
C SER A 178 51.97 -14.88 34.42
N GLN A 179 50.68 -14.67 34.68
CA GLN A 179 49.99 -14.48 35.97
C GLN A 179 50.25 -13.21 36.79
N ARG A 180 49.22 -12.34 36.84
CA ARG A 180 48.31 -12.21 37.99
C ARG A 180 46.98 -11.62 37.56
#